data_AF-A0A7S1JLP0-F1
#
_entry.id   AF-A0A7S1JLP0-F1
#
_cell.length_a   1.000
_cell.length_b   1.000
_cell.length_c   1.000
_cell.angle_alpha   90.00
_cell.angle_beta   90.00
_cell.angle_gamma   90.00
#
_symmetry.space_group_name_H-M   'P 1'
#
loop_
_entity.id
_entity.type
_entity.pdbx_description
1 polymer ?
#
loop_
_entity_poly.entity_id
_entity_poly.type
_entity_poly.pdbx_seq_one_letter_code
_entity_poly.pdbx_strand_id
1 'polypeptide(L)'
;VYSQSFINSYMTLLVDNGVDIAATDEIGETPLYCAALYRFPKVVDFLARHLTSADDINRASLYHNETPLGVAVSEAVYHEWEPPNPTIRTLLMAGADVPLLPTVDDDAEDDPHVDAGDDRYLRQPSALRRQRQLVLSEYREVLNDLPKPAMAALNAALAPHRSLAALLTPRLAVGPQEAPFFGWRIASYLFDTE
;
A
#
# COMPACT_ATOMS: atom_id res chain seq x y z
N VAL A 1 -11.90 -5.40 -18.33
CA VAL A 1 -10.90 -5.05 -17.30
C VAL A 1 -9.90 -4.08 -17.92
N TYR A 2 -9.80 -2.85 -17.41
CA TYR A 2 -8.87 -1.85 -17.94
C TYR A 2 -7.41 -2.19 -17.59
N SER A 3 -6.45 -1.85 -18.45
CA SER A 3 -5.02 -2.03 -18.18
C SER A 3 -4.52 -1.07 -17.08
N GLN A 4 -3.40 -1.39 -16.42
CA GLN A 4 -2.81 -0.46 -15.44
C GLN A 4 -2.39 0.85 -16.11
N SER A 5 -1.87 0.78 -17.34
CA SER A 5 -1.50 1.98 -18.11
C SER A 5 -2.70 2.89 -18.36
N PHE A 6 -3.85 2.33 -18.73
CA PHE A 6 -5.07 3.12 -18.92
C PHE A 6 -5.53 3.78 -17.62
N ILE A 7 -5.58 3.02 -16.52
CA ILE A 7 -5.96 3.57 -15.22
C ILE A 7 -5.01 4.68 -14.80
N ASN A 8 -3.70 4.47 -14.94
CA ASN A 8 -2.71 5.50 -14.63
C ASN A 8 -2.93 6.75 -15.49
N SER A 9 -3.07 6.61 -16.81
CA SER A 9 -3.29 7.76 -17.71
C SER A 9 -4.57 8.53 -17.43
N TYR A 10 -5.65 7.82 -17.07
CA TYR A 10 -6.91 8.46 -16.67
C TYR A 10 -6.76 9.21 -15.35
N MET A 11 -6.15 8.58 -14.35
CA MET A 11 -5.94 9.21 -13.04
C MET A 11 -4.96 10.39 -13.12
N THR A 12 -3.89 10.31 -13.90
CA THR A 12 -2.98 11.44 -14.12
C THR A 12 -3.72 12.61 -14.76
N LEU A 13 -4.60 12.36 -15.74
CA LEU A 13 -5.41 13.43 -16.34
C LEU A 13 -6.26 14.13 -15.27
N LEU A 14 -6.88 13.38 -14.35
CA LEU A 14 -7.67 13.97 -13.27
C LEU A 14 -6.80 14.83 -12.34
N VAL A 15 -5.66 14.32 -11.91
CA VAL A 15 -4.71 15.05 -11.05
C VAL A 15 -4.20 16.32 -11.75
N ASP A 16 -3.87 16.24 -13.04
CA ASP A 16 -3.41 17.38 -13.84
C ASP A 16 -4.49 18.48 -13.98
N ASN A 17 -5.77 18.10 -13.84
CA ASN A 17 -6.89 19.04 -13.80
C ASN A 17 -7.19 19.56 -12.38
N GLY A 18 -6.32 19.30 -11.40
CA GLY A 18 -6.42 19.82 -10.04
C GLY A 18 -7.34 19.01 -9.12
N VAL A 19 -7.63 17.75 -9.45
CA VAL A 19 -8.36 16.86 -8.53
C VAL A 19 -7.50 16.56 -7.31
N ASP A 20 -8.05 16.85 -6.14
CA ASP A 20 -7.46 16.46 -4.86
C ASP A 20 -7.75 14.99 -4.57
N ILE A 21 -6.71 14.16 -4.60
CA ILE A 21 -6.79 12.71 -4.37
C ILE A 21 -6.84 12.33 -2.88
N ALA A 22 -6.61 13.29 -1.98
CA ALA A 22 -6.70 13.10 -0.53
C ALA A 22 -8.01 13.66 0.06
N ALA A 23 -8.85 14.29 -0.77
CA ALA A 23 -10.13 14.82 -0.37
C ALA A 23 -11.05 13.74 0.21
N THR A 24 -11.97 14.15 1.09
CA THR A 24 -13.01 13.28 1.62
C THR A 24 -14.39 13.77 1.17
N ASP A 25 -15.33 12.85 1.03
CA ASP A 25 -16.73 13.20 0.87
C ASP A 25 -17.41 13.58 2.22
N GLU A 26 -18.73 13.73 2.20
CA GLU A 26 -19.55 14.14 3.35
C GLU A 26 -19.52 13.13 4.52
N ILE A 27 -19.17 11.87 4.25
CA ILE A 27 -19.06 10.80 5.25
C ILE A 27 -17.61 10.45 5.57
N GLY A 28 -16.66 11.30 5.16
CA GLY A 28 -15.24 11.14 5.45
C GLY A 28 -14.54 10.06 4.62
N GLU A 29 -15.17 9.57 3.56
CA GLU A 29 -14.58 8.55 2.69
C GLU A 29 -13.60 9.21 1.71
N THR A 30 -12.37 8.70 1.72
CA THR A 30 -11.35 9.10 0.74
C THR A 30 -11.52 8.32 -0.57
N PRO A 31 -10.98 8.82 -1.70
CA PRO A 31 -10.89 8.04 -2.93
C PRO A 31 -10.23 6.67 -2.73
N LEU A 32 -9.26 6.58 -1.81
CA LEU A 32 -8.60 5.32 -1.46
C LEU A 32 -9.56 4.37 -0.73
N TYR A 33 -10.36 4.88 0.21
CA TYR A 33 -11.40 4.11 0.88
C TYR A 33 -12.40 3.53 -0.13
N CYS A 34 -12.93 4.35 -1.04
CA CYS A 34 -13.86 3.89 -2.06
C CYS A 34 -13.22 2.84 -3.00
N ALA A 35 -11.96 3.05 -3.41
CA ALA A 35 -11.25 2.08 -4.23
C ALA A 35 -11.02 0.74 -3.52
N ALA A 36 -10.85 0.77 -2.19
CA ALA A 36 -10.72 -0.42 -1.36
C ALA A 36 -12.05 -1.17 -1.22
N LEU A 37 -13.13 -0.45 -0.88
CA LEU A 37 -14.49 -0.99 -0.77
C LEU A 37 -14.94 -1.69 -2.05
N TYR A 38 -14.72 -1.05 -3.22
CA TYR A 38 -15.11 -1.61 -4.52
C TYR A 38 -14.07 -2.52 -5.18
N ARG A 39 -12.96 -2.83 -4.48
CA ARG A 39 -11.89 -3.74 -4.92
C ARG A 39 -11.24 -3.36 -6.25
N PHE A 40 -10.80 -2.12 -6.38
CA PHE A 40 -10.05 -1.67 -7.54
C PHE A 40 -8.54 -1.59 -7.24
N PRO A 41 -7.80 -2.72 -7.21
CA PRO A 41 -6.39 -2.74 -6.79
C PRO A 41 -5.48 -1.85 -7.65
N LYS A 42 -5.87 -1.63 -8.92
CA LYS A 42 -5.12 -0.75 -9.84
C LYS A 42 -5.26 0.73 -9.48
N VAL A 43 -6.42 1.11 -8.97
CA VAL A 43 -6.70 2.48 -8.51
C VAL A 43 -6.06 2.67 -7.15
N VAL A 44 -6.15 1.67 -6.26
CA VAL A 44 -5.41 1.64 -4.99
C VAL A 44 -3.91 1.82 -5.21
N ASP A 45 -3.30 1.06 -6.13
CA ASP A 45 -1.88 1.19 -6.48
C ASP A 45 -1.52 2.60 -6.96
N PHE A 46 -2.38 3.20 -7.80
CA PHE A 46 -2.15 4.58 -8.25
C PHE A 46 -2.22 5.55 -7.08
N LEU A 47 -3.30 5.51 -6.29
CA LEU A 47 -3.52 6.43 -5.18
C LEU A 47 -2.41 6.29 -4.13
N ALA A 48 -2.08 5.07 -3.71
CA ALA A 48 -1.00 4.79 -2.77
C ALA A 48 0.36 5.36 -3.20
N ARG A 49 0.67 5.36 -4.50
CA ARG A 49 1.92 5.95 -5.02
C ARG A 49 1.93 7.47 -5.02
N HIS A 50 0.77 8.12 -4.97
CA HIS A 50 0.64 9.59 -5.05
C HIS A 50 0.24 10.22 -3.71
N LEU A 51 -0.26 9.42 -2.75
CA LEU A 51 -0.48 9.85 -1.38
C LEU A 51 0.86 9.87 -0.63
N THR A 52 1.25 11.04 -0.13
CA THR A 52 2.55 11.26 0.50
C THR A 52 2.54 11.10 2.02
N SER A 53 1.36 11.03 2.64
CA SER A 53 1.20 10.91 4.09
C SER A 53 0.62 9.55 4.49
N ALA A 54 1.15 8.96 5.56
CA ALA A 54 0.59 7.78 6.18
C ALA A 54 -0.85 8.02 6.68
N ASP A 55 -1.15 9.25 7.12
CA ASP A 55 -2.48 9.63 7.56
C ASP A 55 -3.51 9.54 6.43
N ASP A 56 -3.12 9.80 5.17
CA ASP A 56 -4.04 9.73 4.04
C ASP A 56 -4.33 8.29 3.62
N ILE A 57 -3.37 7.39 3.81
CA ILE A 57 -3.51 5.95 3.54
C ILE A 57 -4.41 5.28 4.59
N ASN A 58 -4.30 5.74 5.84
CA ASN A 58 -4.98 5.13 6.99
C ASN A 58 -6.24 5.89 7.44
N ARG A 59 -6.63 6.96 6.75
CA ARG A 59 -7.81 7.77 7.11
C ARG A 59 -9.07 6.92 7.11
N ALA A 60 -9.70 6.80 8.28
CA ALA A 60 -10.93 6.03 8.45
C ALA A 60 -12.16 6.81 7.96
N SER A 61 -13.14 6.07 7.40
CA SER A 61 -14.48 6.60 7.13
C SER A 61 -15.16 6.99 8.44
N LEU A 62 -15.88 8.11 8.46
CA LEU A 62 -16.62 8.54 9.66
C LEU A 62 -17.85 7.67 9.90
N TYR A 63 -18.44 7.11 8.85
CA TYR A 63 -19.62 6.27 8.96
C TYR A 63 -19.30 4.86 9.46
N HIS A 64 -18.26 4.24 8.88
CA HIS A 64 -17.90 2.86 9.22
C HIS A 64 -16.86 2.77 10.34
N ASN A 65 -16.15 3.87 10.62
CA ASN A 65 -14.97 3.88 11.49
C ASN A 65 -13.94 2.80 11.08
N GLU A 66 -13.84 2.54 9.78
CA GLU A 66 -12.90 1.59 9.18
C GLU A 66 -11.91 2.32 8.28
N THR A 67 -10.66 1.88 8.31
CA THR A 67 -9.63 2.32 7.37
C THR A 67 -9.85 1.67 6.00
N PRO A 68 -9.19 2.15 4.92
CA PRO A 68 -9.27 1.49 3.61
C PRO A 68 -8.86 0.01 3.66
N LEU A 69 -7.89 -0.35 4.51
CA LEU A 69 -7.53 -1.76 4.73
C LEU A 69 -8.63 -2.50 5.52
N GLY A 70 -9.22 -1.87 6.53
CA GLY A 70 -10.32 -2.43 7.31
C GLY A 70 -11.51 -2.82 6.43
N VAL A 71 -11.97 -1.90 5.58
CA VAL A 71 -13.11 -2.15 4.69
C VAL A 71 -12.82 -3.22 3.63
N ALA A 72 -11.61 -3.25 3.05
CA ALA A 72 -11.24 -4.29 2.10
C ALA A 72 -11.26 -5.69 2.73
N VAL A 73 -10.91 -5.80 4.01
CA VAL A 73 -10.90 -7.05 4.77
C VAL A 73 -12.30 -7.43 5.22
N SER A 74 -13.13 -6.48 5.66
CA SER A 74 -14.51 -6.74 6.05
C SER A 74 -15.34 -7.24 4.87
N GLU A 75 -15.21 -6.60 3.71
CA GLU A 75 -15.82 -7.03 2.45
C GLU A 75 -15.35 -8.42 2.02
N ALA A 76 -14.05 -8.70 2.12
CA ALA A 76 -13.51 -10.01 1.77
C ALA A 76 -14.06 -11.13 2.67
N VAL A 77 -14.23 -10.86 3.97
CA VAL A 77 -14.79 -11.85 4.91
C VAL A 77 -16.30 -11.99 4.75
N TYR A 78 -17.02 -10.88 4.54
CA TYR A 78 -18.47 -10.87 4.35
C TYR A 78 -18.88 -11.66 3.11
N HIS A 79 -18.14 -11.48 2.02
CA HIS A 79 -18.39 -12.17 0.76
C HIS A 79 -17.61 -13.48 0.60
N GLU A 80 -16.93 -13.95 1.66
CA GLU A 80 -16.14 -15.18 1.69
C GLU A 80 -15.16 -15.31 0.51
N TRP A 81 -14.49 -14.22 0.12
CA TRP A 81 -13.52 -14.24 -0.96
C TRP A 81 -12.27 -15.00 -0.56
N GLU A 82 -11.89 -15.98 -1.38
CA GLU A 82 -10.66 -16.73 -1.19
C GLU A 82 -9.42 -15.85 -1.49
N PRO A 83 -8.35 -15.96 -0.69
CA PRO A 83 -7.07 -15.33 -1.00
C PRO A 83 -6.47 -15.94 -2.29
N PRO A 84 -5.66 -15.18 -3.05
CA PRO A 84 -5.13 -13.87 -2.70
C PRO A 84 -6.08 -12.71 -3.05
N ASN A 85 -6.25 -11.76 -2.12
CA ASN A 85 -6.99 -10.53 -2.41
C ASN A 85 -6.02 -9.42 -2.89
N PRO A 86 -6.04 -9.06 -4.19
CA PRO A 86 -5.09 -8.09 -4.73
C PRO A 86 -5.25 -6.69 -4.12
N THR A 87 -6.44 -6.33 -3.65
CA THR A 87 -6.70 -5.02 -3.02
C THR A 87 -6.07 -4.95 -1.63
N ILE A 88 -6.24 -5.99 -0.82
CA ILE A 88 -5.61 -6.10 0.50
C ILE A 88 -4.09 -6.11 0.34
N ARG A 89 -3.58 -6.89 -0.62
CA ARG A 89 -2.16 -6.97 -0.92
C ARG A 89 -1.56 -5.62 -1.34
N THR A 90 -2.25 -4.88 -2.20
CA THR A 90 -1.79 -3.54 -2.66
C THR A 90 -1.80 -2.52 -1.52
N LEU A 91 -2.81 -2.53 -0.65
CA LEU A 91 -2.83 -1.68 0.56
C LEU A 91 -1.72 -2.02 1.54
N LEU A 92 -1.46 -3.31 1.79
CA LEU A 92 -0.35 -3.72 2.66
C LEU A 92 1.02 -3.31 2.08
N MET A 93 1.21 -3.41 0.76
CA MET A 93 2.42 -2.92 0.09
C MET A 93 2.55 -1.39 0.14
N ALA A 94 1.43 -0.67 0.17
CA ALA A 94 1.40 0.77 0.31
C ALA A 94 1.75 1.26 1.74
N GLY A 95 1.91 0.35 2.70
CA GLY A 95 2.17 0.71 4.09
C GLY A 95 0.90 1.07 4.86
N ALA A 96 -0.27 0.58 4.44
CA ALA A 96 -1.48 0.69 5.25
C ALA A 96 -1.28 -0.03 6.59
N ASP A 97 -1.64 0.65 7.67
CA ASP A 97 -1.54 0.09 9.01
C ASP A 97 -2.49 -1.10 9.10
N VAL A 98 -1.94 -2.25 9.51
CA VAL A 98 -2.76 -3.40 9.88
C VAL A 98 -3.77 -2.89 10.90
N PRO A 99 -5.08 -2.99 10.62
CA PRO A 99 -6.07 -2.42 11.49
C PRO A 99 -5.80 -2.96 12.90
N LEU A 100 -5.54 -2.05 13.83
CA LEU A 100 -5.73 -2.29 15.26
C LEU A 100 -7.23 -2.48 15.43
N LEU A 101 -7.71 -3.66 15.02
CA LEU A 101 -9.08 -4.09 15.20
C LEU A 101 -9.38 -3.85 16.67
N PRO A 102 -10.49 -3.16 17.00
CA PRO A 102 -10.86 -2.95 18.38
C PRO A 102 -10.69 -4.27 19.11
N THR A 103 -9.81 -4.28 20.10
CA THR A 103 -10.00 -5.20 21.21
C THR A 103 -11.43 -4.96 21.63
N VAL A 104 -12.19 -6.03 21.71
CA VAL A 104 -13.57 -5.97 22.19
C VAL A 104 -13.50 -5.22 23.52
N ASP A 105 -13.82 -3.94 23.53
CA ASP A 105 -14.14 -3.26 24.76
C ASP A 105 -15.54 -3.78 25.04
N ASP A 106 -15.62 -4.70 26.00
CA ASP A 106 -16.80 -5.46 26.44
C ASP A 106 -17.94 -4.55 26.99
N ASP A 107 -18.01 -3.27 26.61
CA ASP A 107 -18.87 -2.25 27.24
C ASP A 107 -19.86 -1.55 26.29
N ALA A 108 -19.92 -1.92 25.00
CA ALA A 108 -20.96 -1.40 24.09
C ALA A 108 -22.18 -2.34 24.04
N GLU A 109 -22.77 -2.61 25.20
CA GLU A 109 -24.19 -3.01 25.25
C GLU A 109 -25.06 -1.76 25.07
N ASP A 110 -26.12 -1.90 24.28
CA ASP A 110 -27.29 -1.02 24.21
C ASP A 110 -27.14 0.40 23.62
N ASP A 111 -27.13 0.50 22.29
CA ASP A 111 -27.81 1.63 21.62
C ASP A 111 -28.93 1.10 20.69
N PRO A 112 -30.22 1.18 21.09
CA PRO A 112 -31.34 0.59 20.37
C PRO A 112 -31.93 1.48 19.27
N HIS A 113 -31.21 2.52 18.80
CA HIS A 113 -31.71 3.44 17.79
C HIS A 113 -30.91 3.46 16.48
N VAL A 114 -30.65 2.29 15.90
CA VAL A 114 -30.19 2.22 14.50
C VAL A 114 -31.23 1.48 13.66
N ASP A 115 -31.71 2.21 12.65
CA ASP A 115 -32.70 1.82 11.65
C ASP A 115 -32.32 0.49 10.96
N ALA A 116 -33.32 -0.37 10.77
CA ALA A 116 -33.19 -1.77 10.37
C ALA A 116 -32.92 -1.93 8.86
N GLY A 117 -31.82 -1.35 8.38
CA GLY A 117 -31.44 -1.38 6.96
C GLY A 117 -30.07 -1.97 6.64
N ASP A 118 -29.15 -2.08 7.61
CA ASP A 118 -27.77 -2.47 7.32
C ASP A 118 -27.15 -3.32 8.45
N ASP A 119 -27.47 -4.61 8.46
CA ASP A 119 -26.99 -5.65 9.39
C ASP A 119 -25.46 -5.89 9.35
N ARG A 120 -24.68 -5.06 8.64
CA ARG A 120 -23.22 -5.20 8.49
C ARG A 120 -22.42 -5.02 9.79
N TYR A 121 -23.03 -4.53 10.87
CA TYR A 121 -22.35 -4.10 12.11
C TYR A 121 -22.49 -4.99 13.34
N LEU A 122 -23.15 -6.15 13.25
CA LEU A 122 -22.99 -7.17 14.28
C LEU A 122 -21.59 -7.78 14.11
N ARG A 123 -20.56 -7.09 14.62
CA ARG A 123 -19.15 -7.50 14.59
C ARG A 123 -18.98 -8.75 15.46
N GLN A 124 -19.40 -9.90 14.93
CA GLN A 124 -19.32 -11.16 15.65
C GLN A 124 -17.84 -11.46 15.96
N PRO A 125 -17.51 -11.94 17.17
CA PRO A 125 -16.14 -12.30 17.53
C PRO A 125 -15.51 -13.33 16.56
N SER A 126 -16.35 -14.14 15.91
CA SER A 126 -15.96 -15.10 14.86
C SER A 126 -15.49 -14.39 13.58
N ALA A 127 -16.17 -13.34 13.14
CA ALA A 127 -15.80 -12.55 11.96
C ALA A 127 -14.48 -11.81 12.20
N LEU A 128 -14.30 -11.21 13.38
CA LEU A 128 -13.07 -10.51 13.76
C LEU A 128 -11.84 -11.45 13.73
N ARG A 129 -12.01 -12.70 14.21
CA ARG A 129 -10.95 -13.72 14.13
C ARG A 129 -10.59 -14.06 12.69
N ARG A 130 -11.58 -14.19 11.80
CA ARG A 130 -11.34 -14.45 10.37
C ARG A 130 -10.64 -13.28 9.69
N GLN A 131 -11.06 -12.04 9.96
CA GLN A 131 -10.42 -10.82 9.47
C GLN A 131 -8.93 -10.78 9.87
N ARG A 132 -8.61 -11.01 11.15
CA ARG A 132 -7.22 -11.10 11.65
C ARG A 132 -6.42 -12.17 10.92
N GLN A 133 -6.99 -13.36 10.77
CA GLN A 133 -6.29 -14.48 10.15
C GLN A 133 -5.97 -14.19 8.68
N LEU A 134 -6.89 -13.59 7.93
CA LEU A 134 -6.71 -13.22 6.53
C LEU A 134 -5.62 -12.15 6.36
N VAL A 135 -5.66 -11.09 7.17
CA VAL A 135 -4.63 -10.04 7.11
C VAL A 135 -3.25 -10.60 7.44
N LEU A 136 -3.14 -11.45 8.47
CA LEU A 136 -1.86 -12.06 8.84
C LEU A 136 -1.32 -13.01 7.77
N SER A 137 -2.19 -13.77 7.09
CA SER A 137 -1.76 -14.64 5.98
C SER A 137 -1.25 -13.84 4.79
N GLU A 138 -2.01 -12.82 4.36
CA GLU A 138 -1.62 -11.95 3.24
C GLU A 138 -0.37 -11.14 3.56
N TYR A 139 -0.29 -10.58 4.77
CA TYR A 139 0.88 -9.86 5.25
C TYR A 139 2.12 -10.74 5.26
N ARG A 140 2.00 -12.00 5.69
CA ARG A 140 3.11 -12.96 5.64
C ARG A 140 3.54 -13.26 4.20
N GLU A 141 2.62 -13.41 3.27
CA GLU A 141 2.96 -13.60 1.85
C GLU A 141 3.65 -12.36 1.26
N VAL A 142 3.14 -11.16 1.55
CA VAL A 142 3.78 -9.90 1.16
C VAL A 142 5.20 -9.81 1.71
N LEU A 143 5.39 -10.07 3.00
CA LEU A 143 6.72 -10.07 3.65
C LEU A 143 7.67 -11.08 3.02
N ASN A 144 7.20 -12.28 2.68
CA ASN A 144 8.02 -13.29 2.02
C ASN A 144 8.39 -12.91 0.58
N ASP A 145 7.52 -12.16 -0.10
CA ASP A 145 7.75 -11.69 -1.46
C ASP A 145 8.63 -10.45 -1.51
N LEU A 146 8.58 -9.55 -0.51
CA LEU A 146 9.35 -8.29 -0.41
C LEU A 146 10.86 -8.39 -0.75
N PRO A 147 11.61 -9.44 -0.40
CA PRO A 147 13.03 -9.54 -0.74
C PRO A 147 13.27 -9.49 -2.25
N LYS A 148 12.36 -10.01 -3.08
CA LYS A 148 12.51 -10.04 -4.54
C LYS A 148 12.34 -8.66 -5.20
N PRO A 149 11.22 -7.93 -5.02
CA PRO A 149 11.07 -6.58 -5.54
C PRO A 149 11.99 -5.59 -4.84
N ALA A 150 12.30 -5.74 -3.53
CA ALA A 150 13.27 -4.87 -2.86
C ALA A 150 14.68 -5.06 -3.43
N MET A 151 15.14 -6.30 -3.63
CA MET A 151 16.42 -6.57 -4.28
C MET A 151 16.41 -6.16 -5.75
N ALA A 152 15.29 -6.30 -6.47
CA ALA A 152 15.16 -5.83 -7.85
C ALA A 152 15.25 -4.30 -7.93
N ALA A 153 14.56 -3.58 -7.04
CA ALA A 153 14.61 -2.12 -6.94
C ALA A 153 16.00 -1.63 -6.54
N LEU A 154 16.64 -2.26 -5.54
CA LEU A 154 18.04 -1.98 -5.17
C LEU A 154 19.00 -2.25 -6.33
N ASN A 155 18.83 -3.37 -7.03
CA ASN A 155 19.67 -3.69 -8.20
C ASN A 155 19.46 -2.70 -9.35
N ALA A 156 18.23 -2.23 -9.57
CA ALA A 156 17.91 -1.22 -10.57
C ALA A 156 18.49 0.16 -10.20
N ALA A 157 18.32 0.59 -8.94
CA ALA A 157 18.88 1.85 -8.43
C ALA A 157 20.42 1.86 -8.43
N LEU A 158 21.05 0.72 -8.15
CA LEU A 158 22.51 0.57 -8.19
C LEU A 158 23.04 0.24 -9.60
N ALA A 159 22.19 0.01 -10.61
CA ALA A 159 22.63 -0.28 -11.98
C ALA A 159 23.48 0.84 -12.61
N PRO A 160 23.09 2.14 -12.56
CA PRO A 160 23.93 3.22 -13.09
C PRO A 160 25.27 3.33 -12.35
N HIS A 161 25.25 3.19 -11.02
CA HIS A 161 26.44 3.17 -10.16
C HIS A 161 27.41 2.05 -10.54
N ARG A 162 26.91 0.82 -10.72
CA ARG A 162 27.69 -0.36 -11.13
C ARG A 162 28.34 -0.16 -12.50
N SER A 163 27.58 0.36 -13.45
CA SER A 163 28.03 0.63 -14.81
C SER A 163 29.20 1.62 -14.83
N LEU A 164 29.08 2.72 -14.07
CA LEU A 164 30.10 3.76 -14.02
C LEU A 164 31.33 3.30 -13.24
N ALA A 165 31.14 2.61 -12.11
CA ALA A 165 32.23 2.03 -11.35
C ALA A 165 33.06 1.03 -12.20
N ALA A 166 32.39 0.20 -13.02
CA ALA A 166 33.06 -0.73 -13.92
C ALA A 166 33.89 -0.02 -15.00
N LEU A 167 33.48 1.16 -15.46
CA LEU A 167 34.25 1.99 -16.40
C LEU A 167 35.45 2.68 -15.72
N LEU A 168 35.28 3.15 -14.49
CA LEU A 168 36.34 3.86 -13.74
C LEU A 168 37.43 2.92 -13.22
N THR A 169 37.04 1.77 -12.69
CA THR A 169 37.95 0.81 -12.03
C THR A 169 39.23 0.49 -12.83
N PRO A 170 39.19 0.15 -14.14
CA PRO A 170 40.39 -0.14 -14.91
C PRO A 170 41.22 1.11 -15.30
N ARG A 171 40.72 2.32 -15.05
CA ARG A 171 41.38 3.59 -15.40
C ARG A 171 42.05 4.25 -14.20
N LEU A 172 41.81 3.74 -13.00
CA LEU A 172 42.42 4.23 -11.76
C LEU A 172 43.85 3.69 -11.63
N ALA A 173 44.82 4.58 -11.47
CA ALA A 173 46.22 4.24 -11.20
C ALA A 173 46.43 3.82 -9.74
N VAL A 174 45.61 2.89 -9.25
CA VAL A 174 45.57 2.41 -7.87
C VAL A 174 45.67 0.88 -7.88
N GLY A 175 46.09 0.27 -6.77
CA GLY A 175 46.26 -1.18 -6.69
C GLY A 175 44.99 -1.96 -7.09
N PRO A 176 45.11 -3.18 -7.64
CA PRO A 176 43.99 -3.95 -8.19
C PRO A 176 42.89 -4.29 -7.16
N GLN A 177 43.21 -4.26 -5.86
CA GLN A 177 42.23 -4.44 -4.78
C GLN A 177 41.56 -3.14 -4.34
N GLU A 178 42.19 -2.00 -4.59
CA GLU A 178 41.71 -0.67 -4.16
C GLU A 178 40.91 0.02 -5.27
N ALA A 179 41.26 -0.23 -6.53
CA ALA A 179 40.60 0.36 -7.69
C ALA A 179 39.07 0.14 -7.73
N PRO A 180 38.52 -1.04 -7.39
CA PRO A 180 37.07 -1.24 -7.34
C PRO A 180 36.39 -0.37 -6.27
N PHE A 181 37.01 -0.25 -5.09
CA PHE A 181 36.47 0.56 -4.00
C PHE A 181 36.39 2.05 -4.38
N PHE A 182 37.46 2.60 -4.96
CA PHE A 182 37.47 3.97 -5.43
C PHE A 182 36.52 4.19 -6.62
N GLY A 183 36.43 3.24 -7.55
CA GLY A 183 35.49 3.31 -8.67
C GLY A 183 34.03 3.39 -8.21
N TRP A 184 33.66 2.57 -7.22
CA TRP A 184 32.33 2.60 -6.60
C TRP A 184 32.05 3.89 -5.85
N ARG A 185 33.01 4.38 -5.08
CA ARG A 185 32.87 5.61 -4.29
C ARG A 185 32.75 6.86 -5.16
N ILE A 186 33.48 6.92 -6.27
CA ILE A 186 33.33 8.03 -7.24
C ILE A 186 31.96 7.95 -7.91
N ALA A 187 31.50 6.74 -8.25
CA ALA A 187 30.19 6.56 -8.85
C ALA A 187 29.04 6.97 -7.93
N SER A 188 29.08 6.68 -6.63
CA SER A 188 28.03 7.12 -5.69
C SER A 188 27.92 8.64 -5.62
N TYR A 189 29.04 9.35 -5.52
CA TYR A 189 29.02 10.81 -5.42
C TYR A 189 28.49 11.52 -6.68
N LEU A 190 28.63 10.91 -7.86
CA LEU A 190 28.16 11.52 -9.11
C LEU A 190 26.65 11.39 -9.31
N PHE A 191 26.00 10.41 -8.67
CA PHE A 191 24.56 10.19 -8.78
C PHE A 191 23.78 10.66 -7.52
N ASP A 192 24.45 10.93 -6.40
CA ASP A 192 23.85 11.50 -5.18
C ASP A 192 23.69 13.04 -5.21
N THR A 193 23.99 13.71 -6.33
CA THR A 193 24.00 15.20 -6.44
C THR A 193 22.91 15.81 -7.32
N GLU A 194 21.90 15.03 -7.71
CA GLU A 194 20.65 15.51 -8.35
C GLU A 194 19.47 15.45 -7.38
#